data_AF-A0A6B2LCB9-F1
#
_entry.id   AF-A0A6B2LCB9-F1
#
_cell.length_a   1.000
_cell.length_b   1.000
_cell.length_c   1.000
_cell.angle_alpha   90.00
_cell.angle_beta   90.00
_cell.angle_gamma   90.00
#
_symmetry.space_group_name_H-M   'P 1'
#
loop_
_entity.id
_entity.type
_entity.pdbx_description
1 polymer ?
#
loop_
_entity_poly.entity_id
_entity_poly.type
_entity_poly.pdbx_seq_one_letter_code
_entity_poly.pdbx_strand_id
1 'polypeptide(L)'
;MVIKGCDDSLNNDSLRVLGTLLKQQSWVKAESVQVIEKARVPVIKFISNKNIPVDLTFIDAYSRTVNSGTLAKDMFQRFMKDFPEFRYLTLLLKQFLRHHALNNPYKGGLGSYCLMLMVMSFLQLYGKKEDGEEHNLGSLLMNFLQLFGKCFEYERVVIHVDGRQYPYRSYHIPILERFASSLRIIDPFNPAHCIHTTFMISKIQEALMEFYTNPQSIIKTLHETMLQEEENSPVGAL
;
A
#
# COMPACT_ATOMS: atom_id res chain seq x y z
N MET A 1 0.38 -14.86 3.38
CA MET A 1 -0.47 -16.04 3.69
C MET A 1 -1.00 -15.84 5.09
N VAL A 2 -2.29 -16.03 5.32
CA VAL A 2 -2.91 -15.87 6.66
C VAL A 2 -3.19 -17.25 7.21
N ILE A 3 -2.57 -17.61 8.33
CA ILE A 3 -2.82 -18.87 9.04
C ILE A 3 -3.71 -18.53 10.23
N LYS A 4 -4.92 -19.07 10.27
CA LYS A 4 -5.80 -18.97 11.45
C LYS A 4 -5.34 -19.98 12.49
N GLY A 5 -5.03 -19.49 13.69
CA GLY A 5 -4.68 -20.35 14.83
C GLY A 5 -5.92 -21.07 15.40
N CYS A 6 -5.67 -22.20 16.04
CA CYS A 6 -6.59 -22.87 16.95
C CYS A 6 -6.15 -22.46 18.37
N ASP A 7 -7.09 -22.00 19.19
CA ASP A 7 -6.97 -21.50 20.58
C ASP A 7 -6.67 -20.01 20.85
N ASP A 8 -7.39 -19.51 21.85
CA ASP A 8 -7.76 -18.12 22.15
C ASP A 8 -6.67 -17.27 22.86
N SER A 9 -5.41 -17.72 22.88
CA SER A 9 -4.33 -16.92 23.44
C SER A 9 -3.00 -17.17 22.73
N LEU A 10 -2.79 -16.49 21.60
CA LEU A 10 -1.45 -16.28 21.07
C LEU A 10 -0.67 -15.39 22.05
N ASN A 11 -0.06 -16.01 23.06
CA ASN A 11 0.93 -15.36 23.89
C ASN A 11 2.21 -15.10 23.07
N ASN A 12 3.02 -14.11 23.45
CA ASN A 12 4.31 -13.85 22.80
C ASN A 12 5.19 -15.11 22.75
N ASP A 13 5.04 -16.00 23.73
CA ASP A 13 5.76 -17.27 23.75
C ASP A 13 5.42 -18.17 22.55
N SER A 14 4.17 -18.16 22.06
CA SER A 14 3.74 -18.92 20.88
C SER A 14 4.44 -18.43 19.60
N LEU A 15 4.64 -17.12 19.47
CA LEU A 15 5.40 -16.54 18.35
C LEU A 15 6.86 -16.96 18.38
N ARG A 16 7.49 -16.98 19.57
CA ARG A 16 8.88 -17.40 19.75
C ARG A 16 9.07 -18.89 19.51
N VAL A 17 8.14 -19.72 20.00
CA VAL A 17 8.13 -21.16 19.76
C VAL A 17 8.05 -21.42 18.26
N LEU A 18 7.11 -20.78 17.57
CA LEU A 18 6.99 -20.94 16.13
C LEU A 18 8.22 -20.43 15.38
N GLY A 19 8.79 -19.28 15.77
CA GLY A 19 10.04 -18.78 15.21
C GLY A 19 11.17 -19.81 15.34
N THR A 20 11.25 -20.50 16.47
CA THR A 20 12.20 -21.60 16.69
C THR A 20 11.92 -22.80 15.80
N LEU A 21 10.65 -23.22 15.67
CA LEU A 21 10.26 -24.33 14.80
C LEU A 21 10.51 -24.02 13.31
N LEU A 22 10.30 -22.78 12.88
CA LEU A 22 10.58 -22.33 11.51
C LEU A 22 12.07 -22.43 11.18
N LYS A 23 12.96 -22.12 12.13
CA LYS A 23 14.41 -22.28 11.95
C LYS A 23 14.84 -23.73 11.69
N GLN A 24 14.03 -24.72 12.07
CA GLN A 24 14.30 -26.14 11.86
C GLN A 24 13.81 -26.64 10.49
N GLN A 25 13.07 -25.82 9.73
CA GLN A 25 12.50 -26.24 8.46
C GLN A 25 13.48 -26.06 7.30
N SER A 26 13.64 -27.08 6.47
CA SER A 26 14.56 -27.06 5.31
C SER A 26 14.22 -26.03 4.23
N TRP A 27 12.98 -25.53 4.22
CA TRP A 27 12.51 -24.51 3.28
C TRP A 27 12.69 -23.08 3.81
N VAL A 28 13.25 -22.90 5.00
CA VAL A 28 13.49 -21.60 5.65
C VAL A 28 14.99 -21.39 5.82
N LYS A 29 15.48 -20.18 5.49
CA LYS A 29 16.83 -19.75 5.86
C LYS A 29 16.86 -19.38 7.32
N ALA A 30 17.35 -20.27 8.18
CA ALA A 30 17.24 -20.15 9.64
C ALA A 30 17.82 -18.82 10.19
N GLU A 31 18.89 -18.32 9.60
CA GLU A 31 19.56 -17.06 9.95
C GLU A 31 18.71 -15.81 9.65
N SER A 32 17.74 -15.94 8.74
CA SER A 32 16.86 -14.83 8.35
C SER A 32 15.65 -14.64 9.26
N VAL A 33 15.38 -15.61 10.16
CA VAL A 33 14.17 -15.61 10.99
C VAL A 33 14.25 -14.52 12.05
N GLN A 34 13.34 -13.54 11.95
CA GLN A 34 13.16 -12.45 12.90
C GLN A 34 11.74 -12.45 13.46
N VAL A 35 11.62 -12.54 14.79
CA VAL A 35 10.33 -12.44 15.49
C VAL A 35 10.16 -11.00 15.98
N ILE A 36 9.13 -10.30 15.50
CA ILE A 36 8.83 -8.91 15.84
C ILE A 36 7.53 -8.86 16.65
N GLU A 37 7.67 -8.88 17.97
CA GLU A 37 6.54 -9.03 18.92
C GLU A 37 5.94 -7.69 19.34
N LYS A 38 6.75 -6.63 19.36
CA LYS A 38 6.36 -5.31 19.89
C LYS A 38 5.57 -4.46 18.90
N ALA A 39 5.38 -4.92 17.68
CA ALA A 39 4.57 -4.22 16.68
C ALA A 39 3.07 -4.33 17.03
N ARG A 40 2.26 -3.38 16.55
CA ARG A 40 0.79 -3.42 16.72
C ARG A 40 0.17 -4.74 16.24
N VAL A 41 0.72 -5.29 15.16
CA VAL A 41 0.43 -6.66 14.69
C VAL A 41 1.75 -7.42 14.73
N PRO A 42 1.94 -8.35 15.68
CA PRO A 42 3.14 -9.16 15.75
C PRO A 42 3.38 -9.96 14.46
N VAL A 43 4.64 -10.03 14.03
CA VAL A 43 5.02 -10.67 12.75
C VAL A 43 6.33 -11.45 12.88
N ILE A 44 6.39 -12.61 12.25
CA ILE A 44 7.63 -13.35 12.02
C ILE A 44 8.04 -13.13 10.56
N LYS A 45 9.23 -12.58 10.36
CA LYS A 45 9.82 -12.36 9.04
C LYS A 45 10.92 -13.37 8.78
N PHE A 46 10.99 -13.91 7.58
CA PHE A 46 12.08 -14.80 7.16
C PHE A 46 12.18 -14.85 5.64
N ILE A 47 13.24 -15.48 5.13
CA ILE A 47 13.47 -15.72 3.71
C ILE A 47 13.41 -17.24 3.49
N SER A 48 12.64 -17.68 2.50
CA SER A 48 12.62 -19.09 2.12
C SER A 48 13.94 -19.50 1.43
N ASN A 49 14.19 -20.80 1.33
CA ASN A 49 15.32 -21.33 0.57
C ASN A 49 15.29 -20.94 -0.93
N LYS A 50 14.12 -20.52 -1.45
CA LYS A 50 13.94 -19.97 -2.80
C LYS A 50 14.10 -18.44 -2.88
N ASN A 51 14.71 -17.80 -1.88
CA ASN A 51 14.90 -16.34 -1.81
C ASN A 51 13.60 -15.51 -1.79
N ILE A 52 12.47 -16.10 -1.44
CA ILE A 52 11.19 -15.38 -1.30
C ILE A 52 11.09 -14.85 0.13
N PRO A 53 10.98 -13.52 0.35
CA PRO A 53 10.69 -12.94 1.65
C PRO A 53 9.27 -13.28 2.10
N VAL A 54 9.11 -13.69 3.35
CA VAL A 54 7.83 -14.09 3.94
C VAL A 54 7.60 -13.34 5.25
N ASP A 55 6.45 -12.68 5.33
CA ASP A 55 5.92 -12.10 6.56
C ASP A 55 4.75 -12.97 7.04
N LEU A 56 4.86 -13.55 8.23
CA LEU A 56 3.86 -14.39 8.87
C LEU A 56 3.24 -13.66 10.06
N THR A 57 1.93 -13.43 10.00
CA THR A 57 1.15 -12.78 11.06
C THR A 57 0.05 -13.70 11.55
N PHE A 58 -0.30 -13.59 12.82
CA PHE A 58 -1.41 -14.33 13.42
C PHE A 58 -2.61 -13.42 13.63
N ILE A 59 -3.78 -13.96 13.36
CA ILE A 59 -5.04 -13.26 13.58
C ILE A 59 -5.70 -13.93 14.78
N ASP A 60 -5.89 -13.15 15.84
CA ASP A 60 -6.84 -13.49 16.89
C ASP A 60 -8.27 -13.30 16.35
N ALA A 61 -9.09 -14.35 16.42
CA ALA A 61 -10.47 -14.34 15.94
C ALA A 61 -11.36 -13.30 16.65
N TYR A 62 -10.98 -12.87 17.86
CA TYR A 62 -11.71 -11.88 18.66
C TYR A 62 -11.13 -10.45 18.55
N SER A 63 -9.94 -10.27 18.00
CA SER A 63 -9.35 -8.94 17.84
C SER A 63 -10.03 -8.17 16.71
N ARG A 64 -10.98 -7.31 17.08
CA ARG A 64 -11.66 -6.33 16.19
C ARG A 64 -10.70 -5.45 15.38
N THR A 65 -9.43 -5.41 15.76
CA THR A 65 -8.38 -4.59 15.16
C THR A 65 -7.73 -5.18 13.90
N VAL A 66 -7.93 -6.47 13.59
CA VAL A 66 -6.99 -7.23 12.73
C VAL A 66 -7.63 -7.95 11.53
N ASN A 67 -8.97 -7.97 11.40
CA ASN A 67 -9.64 -8.42 10.16
C ASN A 67 -9.52 -7.42 9.00
N SER A 68 -8.94 -6.23 9.21
CA SER A 68 -8.83 -5.19 8.17
C SER A 68 -8.01 -5.62 6.97
N GLY A 69 -6.97 -6.45 7.14
CA GLY A 69 -6.10 -6.86 6.03
C GLY A 69 -6.79 -7.77 5.01
N THR A 70 -7.56 -8.76 5.48
CA THR A 70 -8.35 -9.65 4.61
C THR A 70 -9.54 -8.90 4.00
N LEU A 71 -10.24 -8.08 4.78
CA LEU A 71 -11.32 -7.24 4.28
C LEU A 71 -10.85 -6.24 3.23
N ALA A 72 -9.69 -5.61 3.44
CA ALA A 72 -9.07 -4.71 2.48
C ALA A 72 -8.67 -5.45 1.19
N LYS A 73 -8.11 -6.66 1.30
CA LYS A 73 -7.83 -7.49 0.12
C LYS A 73 -9.09 -7.72 -0.69
N ASP A 74 -10.17 -8.16 -0.04
CA ASP A 74 -11.44 -8.46 -0.73
C ASP A 74 -12.05 -7.20 -1.35
N MET A 75 -11.97 -6.06 -0.65
CA MET A 75 -12.39 -4.74 -1.15
C MET A 75 -11.62 -4.35 -2.41
N PHE A 76 -10.29 -4.41 -2.40
CA PHE A 76 -9.49 -4.08 -3.59
C PHE A 76 -9.68 -5.08 -4.72
N GLN A 77 -9.89 -6.37 -4.42
CA GLN A 77 -10.19 -7.37 -5.45
C GLN A 77 -11.52 -7.11 -6.13
N ARG A 78 -12.55 -6.70 -5.38
CA ARG A 78 -13.84 -6.28 -5.96
C ARG A 78 -13.66 -4.98 -6.75
N PHE A 79 -12.97 -3.99 -6.17
CA PHE A 79 -12.75 -2.71 -6.82
C PHE A 79 -11.98 -2.85 -8.15
N MET A 80 -10.98 -3.74 -8.22
CA MET A 80 -10.25 -4.04 -9.46
C MET A 80 -11.13 -4.65 -10.56
N LYS A 81 -12.23 -5.32 -10.21
CA LYS A 81 -13.18 -5.84 -11.20
C LYS A 81 -14.02 -4.72 -11.79
N ASP A 82 -14.39 -3.75 -10.95
CA ASP A 82 -15.22 -2.61 -11.36
C ASP A 82 -14.40 -1.51 -12.06
N PHE A 83 -13.12 -1.37 -11.69
CA PHE A 83 -12.17 -0.38 -12.22
C PHE A 83 -10.84 -1.06 -12.60
N PRO A 84 -10.72 -1.66 -13.79
CA PRO A 84 -9.49 -2.33 -14.24
C PRO A 84 -8.24 -1.44 -14.21
N GLU A 85 -8.41 -0.13 -14.42
CA GLU A 85 -7.37 0.90 -14.43
C GLU A 85 -6.64 1.00 -13.09
N PHE A 86 -7.33 0.67 -12.00
CA PHE A 86 -6.79 0.67 -10.65
C PHE A 86 -5.49 -0.14 -10.54
N ARG A 87 -5.45 -1.32 -11.18
CA ARG A 87 -4.28 -2.19 -11.14
C ARG A 87 -3.08 -1.53 -11.80
N TYR A 88 -3.27 -0.97 -12.99
CA TYR A 88 -2.20 -0.37 -13.78
C TYR A 88 -1.65 0.89 -13.12
N LEU A 89 -2.53 1.79 -12.69
CA LEU A 89 -2.14 3.01 -11.97
C LEU A 89 -1.40 2.68 -10.67
N THR A 90 -1.92 1.74 -9.89
CA THR A 90 -1.28 1.34 -8.62
C THR A 90 0.12 0.77 -8.86
N LEU A 91 0.30 -0.08 -9.88
CA LEU A 91 1.62 -0.66 -10.18
C LEU A 91 2.63 0.41 -10.60
N LEU A 92 2.24 1.31 -11.51
CA LEU A 92 3.11 2.38 -11.98
C LEU A 92 3.51 3.32 -10.84
N LEU A 93 2.54 3.76 -10.03
CA LEU A 93 2.79 4.64 -8.88
C LEU A 93 3.63 3.93 -7.80
N LYS A 94 3.44 2.63 -7.58
CA LYS A 94 4.30 1.85 -6.67
C LYS A 94 5.75 1.82 -7.15
N GLN A 95 5.96 1.59 -8.44
CA GLN A 95 7.31 1.55 -9.02
C GLN A 95 7.96 2.94 -8.98
N PHE A 96 7.19 3.98 -9.30
CA PHE A 96 7.63 5.37 -9.19
C PHE A 96 8.10 5.71 -7.76
N LEU A 97 7.27 5.45 -6.75
CA LEU A 97 7.66 5.72 -5.35
C LEU A 97 8.84 4.86 -4.91
N ARG A 98 8.99 3.64 -5.42
CA ARG A 98 10.17 2.80 -5.15
C ARG A 98 11.44 3.42 -5.74
N HIS A 99 11.38 3.90 -6.98
CA HIS A 99 12.52 4.57 -7.64
C HIS A 99 13.00 5.79 -6.84
N HIS A 100 12.07 6.57 -6.27
CA HIS A 100 12.39 7.71 -5.40
C HIS A 100 12.68 7.32 -3.94
N ALA A 101 12.71 6.04 -3.58
CA ALA A 101 12.84 5.54 -2.20
C ALA A 101 11.77 6.07 -1.22
N LEU A 102 10.59 6.43 -1.73
CA LEU A 102 9.43 6.95 -0.99
C LEU A 102 8.36 5.90 -0.70
N ASN A 103 8.64 4.60 -0.91
CA ASN A 103 7.69 3.50 -0.73
C ASN A 103 7.77 2.81 0.65
N ASN A 104 8.58 3.32 1.58
CA ASN A 104 8.81 2.70 2.90
C ASN A 104 8.23 3.53 4.05
N PRO A 105 7.10 3.11 4.67
CA PRO A 105 6.49 3.80 5.81
C PRO A 105 7.40 3.95 7.03
N TYR A 106 8.30 2.99 7.28
CA TYR A 106 9.23 3.07 8.41
C TYR A 106 10.25 4.19 8.26
N LYS A 107 10.51 4.62 7.02
CA LYS A 107 11.33 5.79 6.69
C LYS A 107 10.49 7.03 6.41
N GLY A 108 9.19 6.99 6.66
CA GLY A 108 8.25 8.10 6.44
C GLY A 108 7.69 8.22 5.03
N GLY A 109 7.94 7.24 4.17
CA GLY A 109 7.35 7.15 2.84
C GLY A 109 5.88 6.69 2.83
N LEU A 110 5.30 6.57 1.65
CA LEU A 110 3.91 6.14 1.47
C LEU A 110 3.80 4.61 1.46
N GLY A 111 2.95 4.09 2.34
CA GLY A 111 2.65 2.65 2.38
C GLY A 111 1.79 2.22 1.20
N SER A 112 1.98 0.98 0.73
CA SER A 112 1.19 0.43 -0.38
C SER A 112 -0.32 0.46 -0.11
N TYR A 113 -0.74 0.23 1.15
CA TYR A 113 -2.15 0.33 1.51
C TYR A 113 -2.71 1.74 1.33
N CYS A 114 -1.99 2.76 1.79
CA CYS A 114 -2.39 4.16 1.64
C CYS A 114 -2.42 4.60 0.19
N LEU A 115 -1.40 4.23 -0.60
CA LEU A 115 -1.39 4.49 -2.03
C LEU A 115 -2.61 3.87 -2.72
N MET A 116 -2.94 2.62 -2.40
CA MET A 116 -4.12 1.96 -2.96
C MET A 116 -5.41 2.69 -2.59
N LEU A 117 -5.55 3.19 -1.36
CA LEU A 117 -6.70 4.00 -0.96
C LEU A 117 -6.74 5.35 -1.71
N MET A 118 -5.60 6.00 -1.95
CA MET A 118 -5.52 7.23 -2.75
C MET A 118 -5.98 6.99 -4.20
N VAL A 119 -5.50 5.91 -4.84
CA VAL A 119 -5.88 5.57 -6.22
C VAL A 119 -7.37 5.20 -6.30
N MET A 120 -7.88 4.44 -5.31
CA MET A 120 -9.29 4.09 -5.23
C MET A 120 -10.15 5.35 -5.10
N SER A 121 -9.81 6.25 -4.16
CA SER A 121 -10.53 7.53 -3.97
C SER A 121 -10.52 8.37 -5.24
N PHE A 122 -9.35 8.49 -5.89
CA PHE A 122 -9.22 9.22 -7.14
C PHE A 122 -10.13 8.66 -8.24
N LEU A 123 -10.10 7.35 -8.48
CA LEU A 123 -10.91 6.74 -9.54
C LEU A 123 -12.42 6.86 -9.26
N GLN A 124 -12.84 6.77 -7.99
CA GLN A 124 -14.26 6.91 -7.64
C GLN A 124 -14.78 8.34 -7.80
N LEU A 125 -13.94 9.35 -7.54
CA LEU A 125 -14.32 10.75 -7.58
C LEU A 125 -14.11 11.40 -8.95
N TYR A 126 -13.06 11.02 -9.67
CA TYR A 126 -12.59 11.69 -10.89
C TYR A 126 -12.37 10.74 -12.07
N GLY A 127 -12.51 9.44 -11.87
CA GLY A 127 -12.31 8.41 -12.90
C GLY A 127 -13.60 7.86 -13.49
N LYS A 128 -14.75 8.51 -13.33
CA LYS A 128 -15.99 8.09 -14.00
C LYS A 128 -15.97 8.52 -15.47
N LYS A 129 -16.45 7.64 -16.34
CA LYS A 129 -16.69 7.93 -17.77
C LYS A 129 -17.96 8.75 -17.94
N GLU A 130 -17.98 9.59 -18.96
CA GLU A 130 -19.22 9.90 -19.67
C GLU A 130 -19.53 8.76 -20.66
N ASP A 131 -20.82 8.54 -20.97
CA ASP A 131 -21.24 7.43 -21.82
C ASP A 131 -20.55 7.49 -23.20
N GLY A 132 -19.77 6.46 -23.52
CA GLY A 132 -19.08 6.31 -24.81
C GLY A 132 -17.58 6.65 -24.83
N GLU A 133 -17.00 7.16 -23.73
CA GLU A 133 -15.56 7.44 -23.67
C GLU A 133 -14.73 6.22 -23.24
N GLU A 134 -13.59 5.99 -23.88
CA GLU A 134 -12.58 5.04 -23.42
C GLU A 134 -11.68 5.68 -22.35
N HIS A 135 -11.33 4.92 -21.30
CA HIS A 135 -10.37 5.40 -20.30
C HIS A 135 -8.97 5.43 -20.91
N ASN A 136 -8.44 6.62 -21.12
CA ASN A 136 -7.01 6.78 -21.36
C ASN A 136 -6.25 6.70 -20.02
N LEU A 137 -5.52 5.60 -19.81
CA LEU A 137 -4.69 5.41 -18.60
C LEU A 137 -3.68 6.54 -18.40
N GLY A 138 -3.14 7.10 -19.48
CA GLY A 138 -2.25 8.26 -19.44
C GLY A 138 -2.95 9.49 -18.86
N SER A 139 -4.16 9.81 -19.35
CA SER A 139 -4.96 10.93 -18.80
C SER A 139 -5.33 10.71 -17.34
N LEU A 140 -5.71 9.49 -16.95
CA LEU A 140 -5.99 9.16 -15.54
C LEU A 140 -4.74 9.33 -14.66
N LEU A 141 -3.57 8.90 -15.15
CA LEU A 141 -2.30 9.12 -14.46
C LEU A 141 -2.01 10.62 -14.31
N MET A 142 -2.12 11.41 -15.39
CA MET A 142 -1.88 12.85 -15.34
C MET A 142 -2.84 13.56 -14.38
N ASN A 143 -4.12 13.17 -14.36
CA ASN A 143 -5.11 13.72 -13.43
C ASN A 143 -4.80 13.33 -11.98
N PHE A 144 -4.36 12.10 -11.72
CA PHE A 144 -3.91 11.67 -10.39
C PHE A 144 -2.70 12.49 -9.92
N LEU A 145 -1.69 12.65 -10.79
CA LEU A 145 -0.47 13.41 -10.50
C LEU A 145 -0.79 14.89 -10.27
N GLN A 146 -1.70 15.47 -11.07
CA GLN A 146 -2.16 16.84 -10.89
C GLN A 146 -2.86 17.01 -9.53
N LEU A 147 -3.79 16.10 -9.21
CA LEU A 147 -4.52 16.15 -7.96
C LEU A 147 -3.55 16.07 -6.77
N PHE A 148 -2.79 15.00 -6.64
CA PHE A 148 -1.98 14.75 -5.44
C PHE A 148 -0.62 15.47 -5.43
N GLY A 149 -0.12 15.90 -6.59
CA GLY A 149 1.12 16.70 -6.69
C GLY A 149 0.88 18.19 -6.57
N LYS A 150 -0.26 18.70 -7.05
CA LYS A 150 -0.50 20.16 -7.16
C LYS A 150 -1.72 20.65 -6.39
N CYS A 151 -2.86 19.99 -6.51
CA CYS A 151 -4.14 20.55 -6.06
C CYS A 151 -4.60 20.10 -4.66
N PHE A 152 -4.12 18.96 -4.18
CA PHE A 152 -4.61 18.34 -2.95
C PHE A 152 -4.10 19.10 -1.72
N GLU A 153 -5.03 19.61 -0.91
CA GLU A 153 -4.72 20.38 0.29
C GLU A 153 -4.47 19.43 1.48
N TYR A 154 -3.25 18.87 1.58
CA TYR A 154 -2.86 17.92 2.64
C TYR A 154 -3.06 18.41 4.08
N GLU A 155 -3.16 19.72 4.29
CA GLU A 155 -3.39 20.31 5.62
C GLU A 155 -4.88 20.42 5.98
N ARG A 156 -5.76 20.30 4.99
CA ARG A 156 -7.18 20.65 5.09
C ARG A 156 -8.14 19.61 4.50
N VAL A 157 -7.64 18.52 3.92
CA VAL A 157 -8.48 17.48 3.33
C VAL A 157 -8.13 16.13 3.90
N VAL A 158 -9.16 15.40 4.34
CA VAL A 158 -9.07 14.01 4.76
C VAL A 158 -9.70 13.12 3.70
N ILE A 159 -9.00 12.06 3.28
CA ILE A 159 -9.57 11.04 2.41
C ILE A 159 -10.35 10.05 3.29
N HIS A 160 -11.61 9.80 2.95
CA HIS A 160 -12.40 8.76 3.58
C HIS A 160 -12.88 7.79 2.53
N VAL A 161 -12.56 6.51 2.70
CA VAL A 161 -13.11 5.43 1.87
C VAL A 161 -13.97 4.58 2.78
N ASP A 162 -15.27 4.50 2.50
CA ASP A 162 -16.20 3.61 3.22
C ASP A 162 -16.13 2.20 2.63
N GLY A 163 -15.51 1.29 3.39
CA GLY A 163 -15.34 -0.11 3.04
C GLY A 163 -16.45 -1.02 3.58
N ARG A 164 -17.46 -0.51 4.27
CA ARG A 164 -18.42 -1.33 5.02
C ARG A 164 -19.48 -1.98 4.13
N GLN A 165 -19.89 -1.31 3.07
CA GLN A 165 -20.93 -1.78 2.17
C GLN A 165 -20.54 -1.57 0.70
N TYR A 166 -20.83 -2.56 -0.13
CA TYR A 166 -20.70 -2.45 -1.58
C TYR A 166 -21.97 -1.83 -2.18
N PRO A 167 -21.88 -0.87 -3.14
CA PRO A 167 -20.66 -0.31 -3.70
C PRO A 167 -19.95 0.62 -2.71
N TYR A 168 -18.62 0.47 -2.61
CA TYR A 168 -17.78 1.30 -1.76
C TYR A 168 -17.83 2.76 -2.21
N ARG A 169 -17.61 3.71 -1.30
CA ARG A 169 -17.66 5.15 -1.61
C ARG A 169 -16.47 5.89 -1.02
N SER A 170 -15.98 6.86 -1.77
CA SER A 170 -14.89 7.73 -1.34
C SER A 170 -15.34 9.18 -1.23
N TYR A 171 -14.73 9.90 -0.29
CA TYR A 171 -15.01 11.29 0.03
C TYR A 171 -13.70 12.01 0.32
N HIS A 172 -13.55 13.21 -0.22
CA HIS A 172 -12.55 14.17 0.22
C HIS A 172 -13.25 15.15 1.15
N ILE A 173 -12.94 15.09 2.44
CA ILE A 173 -13.62 15.84 3.50
C ILE A 173 -12.77 17.07 3.84
N PRO A 174 -13.20 18.29 3.49
CA PRO A 174 -12.54 19.51 3.93
C PRO A 174 -12.74 19.71 5.43
N ILE A 175 -11.69 20.16 6.11
CA ILE A 175 -11.69 20.46 7.54
C ILE A 175 -11.29 21.93 7.76
N LEU A 176 -11.92 22.55 8.75
CA LEU A 176 -11.73 23.99 9.04
C LEU A 176 -10.36 24.26 9.67
N GLU A 177 -9.95 23.40 10.61
CA GLU A 177 -8.66 23.48 11.28
C GLU A 177 -7.54 23.01 10.37
N ARG A 178 -6.45 23.78 10.28
CA ARG A 178 -5.23 23.34 9.60
C ARG A 178 -4.47 22.42 10.51
N PHE A 179 -4.08 21.27 9.97
CA PHE A 179 -3.10 20.43 10.64
C PHE A 179 -1.72 20.56 9.98
N ALA A 180 -0.70 20.01 10.65
CA ALA A 180 0.59 19.80 10.00
C ALA A 180 0.39 19.00 8.70
N SER A 181 1.09 19.44 7.64
CA SER A 181 1.02 18.83 6.30
C SER A 181 1.35 17.35 6.40
N SER A 182 0.31 16.53 6.28
CA SER A 182 0.38 15.08 6.41
C SER A 182 -0.81 14.49 5.68
N LEU A 183 -0.58 13.44 4.91
CA LEU A 183 -1.66 12.67 4.29
C LEU A 183 -2.50 11.99 5.37
N ARG A 184 -3.81 12.24 5.34
CA ARG A 184 -4.79 11.67 6.28
C ARG A 184 -5.81 10.85 5.51
N ILE A 185 -5.87 9.57 5.84
CA ILE A 185 -6.84 8.64 5.27
C ILE A 185 -7.57 7.93 6.41
N ILE A 186 -8.88 8.03 6.49
CA ILE A 186 -9.68 7.27 7.45
C ILE A 186 -9.71 5.81 7.01
N ASP A 187 -9.32 4.89 7.92
CA ASP A 187 -9.31 3.46 7.63
C ASP A 187 -10.75 2.96 7.32
N PRO A 188 -10.97 2.32 6.15
CA PRO A 188 -12.28 1.85 5.72
C PRO A 188 -12.97 0.88 6.67
N PHE A 189 -12.19 0.10 7.43
CA PHE A 189 -12.69 -0.94 8.33
C PHE A 189 -12.53 -0.55 9.80
N ASN A 190 -11.87 0.58 10.08
CA ASN A 190 -11.78 1.17 11.41
C ASN A 190 -11.84 2.70 11.35
N PRO A 191 -13.03 3.32 11.24
CA PRO A 191 -13.12 4.77 11.08
C PRO A 191 -12.61 5.61 12.25
N ALA A 192 -12.41 5.01 13.42
CA ALA A 192 -11.74 5.67 14.56
C ALA A 192 -10.22 5.77 14.38
N HIS A 193 -9.66 5.11 13.36
CA HIS A 193 -8.25 5.07 13.05
C HIS A 193 -7.97 5.84 11.76
N CYS A 194 -7.41 7.04 11.90
CA CYS A 194 -6.84 7.75 10.77
C CYS A 194 -5.41 7.27 10.53
N ILE A 195 -5.14 6.91 9.28
CA ILE A 195 -3.85 6.43 8.82
C ILE A 195 -2.97 7.66 8.53
N HIS A 196 -1.93 7.83 9.35
CA HIS A 196 -0.97 8.95 9.30
C HIS A 196 0.43 8.47 8.92
N THR A 197 0.55 7.70 7.83
CA THR A 197 1.76 6.89 7.60
C THR A 197 2.95 7.63 7.03
N THR A 198 2.80 8.88 6.59
CA THR A 198 3.88 9.61 5.90
C THR A 198 4.16 10.95 6.56
N PHE A 199 5.39 11.08 7.06
CA PHE A 199 5.99 12.35 7.48
C PHE A 199 6.87 12.97 6.39
N MET A 200 6.94 12.34 5.21
CA MET A 200 7.60 12.86 4.01
C MET A 200 6.59 13.27 2.93
N ILE A 201 5.39 13.72 3.34
CA ILE A 201 4.35 14.04 2.36
C ILE A 201 4.76 15.17 1.41
N SER A 202 5.54 16.15 1.89
CA SER A 202 6.09 17.22 1.04
C SER A 202 6.97 16.65 -0.07
N LYS A 203 7.89 15.72 0.25
CA LYS A 203 8.74 15.06 -0.75
C LYS A 203 7.93 14.22 -1.73
N ILE A 204 6.88 13.55 -1.26
CA ILE A 204 5.98 12.78 -2.13
C ILE A 204 5.23 13.72 -3.07
N GLN A 205 4.70 14.84 -2.55
CA GLN A 205 4.01 15.85 -3.34
C GLN A 205 4.94 16.46 -4.40
N GLU A 206 6.17 16.83 -4.02
CA GLU A 206 7.21 17.33 -4.92
C GLU A 206 7.52 16.32 -6.03
N ALA A 207 7.73 15.04 -5.70
CA ALA A 207 7.99 14.00 -6.69
C ALA A 207 6.80 13.79 -7.65
N LEU A 208 5.57 13.77 -7.13
CA LEU A 208 4.37 13.67 -7.96
C LEU A 208 4.21 14.88 -8.89
N MET A 209 4.54 16.08 -8.39
CA MET A 209 4.54 17.31 -9.18
C MET A 209 5.63 17.30 -10.25
N GLU A 210 6.83 16.83 -9.94
CA GLU A 210 7.91 16.63 -10.91
C GLU A 210 7.44 15.71 -12.04
N PHE A 211 6.84 14.57 -11.68
CA PHE A 211 6.30 13.63 -12.67
C PHE A 211 5.18 14.27 -13.51
N TYR A 212 4.29 15.04 -12.89
CA TYR A 212 3.28 15.80 -13.64
C TYR A 212 3.90 16.78 -14.65
N THR A 213 4.99 17.46 -14.28
CA THR A 213 5.62 18.47 -15.14
C THR A 213 6.51 17.89 -16.24
N ASN A 214 7.11 16.70 -16.03
CA ASN A 214 8.03 16.09 -16.97
C ASN A 214 7.80 14.57 -17.13
N PRO A 215 6.63 14.15 -17.63
CA PRO A 215 6.25 12.73 -17.65
C PRO A 215 7.15 11.89 -18.56
N GLN A 216 7.60 12.42 -19.69
CA GLN A 216 8.43 11.69 -20.65
C GLN A 216 9.79 11.30 -20.06
N SER A 217 10.44 12.23 -19.35
CA SER A 217 11.73 11.96 -18.70
C SER A 217 11.59 10.90 -17.62
N ILE A 218 10.60 11.02 -16.74
CA ILE A 218 10.39 10.07 -15.65
C ILE A 218 10.05 8.68 -16.17
N ILE A 219 9.18 8.57 -17.19
CA ILE A 219 8.84 7.28 -17.82
C ILE A 219 10.10 6.63 -18.40
N LYS A 220 10.96 7.40 -19.08
CA LYS A 220 12.23 6.90 -19.63
C LYS A 220 13.15 6.37 -18.53
N THR A 221 13.34 7.13 -17.45
CA THR A 221 14.20 6.72 -16.33
C THR A 221 13.66 5.47 -15.61
N LEU A 222 12.35 5.36 -15.43
CA LEU A 222 11.72 4.17 -14.86
C LEU A 222 11.96 2.94 -15.74
N HIS A 223 11.83 3.09 -17.06
CA HIS A 223 12.07 2.01 -18.01
C HIS A 223 13.54 1.53 -17.98
N GLU A 224 14.49 2.46 -18.00
CA GLU A 224 15.93 2.14 -17.91
C GLU A 224 16.28 1.43 -16.60
N THR A 225 15.69 1.88 -15.48
CA THR A 225 15.89 1.24 -14.16
C THR A 225 15.34 -0.19 -14.16
N MET A 226 14.18 -0.42 -14.78
CA MET A 226 13.58 -1.76 -14.85
C MET A 226 14.45 -2.73 -15.66
N LEU A 227 15.03 -2.29 -16.77
CA LEU A 227 15.96 -3.10 -17.57
C LEU A 227 17.20 -3.49 -16.76
N GLN A 228 17.76 -2.55 -15.99
CA GLN A 228 18.90 -2.83 -15.11
C GLN A 228 18.54 -3.78 -13.96
N GLU A 229 17.33 -3.70 -13.39
CA GLU A 229 16.87 -4.63 -12.36
C GLU A 229 16.65 -6.05 -12.93
N GLU A 230 16.21 -6.18 -14.18
CA GLU A 230 16.08 -7.47 -14.86
C GLU A 230 17.44 -8.12 -15.16
N GLU A 231 18.40 -7.36 -15.70
CA GLU A 231 19.76 -7.85 -15.98
C GLU A 231 20.50 -8.30 -14.71
N ASN A 232 20.28 -7.60 -13.58
CA ASN A 232 20.89 -7.93 -12.30
C ASN A 232 20.06 -8.93 -11.47
N SER A 233 18.93 -9.41 -11.99
CA SER A 233 18.10 -10.38 -11.29
C SER A 233 18.77 -11.76 -11.35
N PRO A 234 18.99 -12.44 -10.19
CA PRO A 234 19.56 -13.79 -10.15
C PRO A 234 18.69 -14.86 -10.84
N VAL A 235 17.54 -14.47 -11.39
CA VAL A 235 16.63 -15.35 -12.15
C VAL A 235 17.00 -15.41 -13.64
N GLY A 236 17.75 -14.42 -14.17
CA GLY A 236 18.20 -14.40 -15.58
C GLY A 236 19.44 -15.24 -15.89
N ALA A 237 20.02 -15.89 -14.87
CA ALA A 237 21.20 -16.77 -14.99
C ALA A 237 20.84 -18.27 -14.93
N LEU A 238 19.67 -18.64 -15.44
CA LEU A 238 19.24 -20.03 -15.68
C LEU A 238 19.10 -20.30 -17.17
#